data_AF-A0A9D1WCC4-F1
#
_entry.id   AF-A0A9D1WCC4-F1
#
_cell.length_a   1.000
_cell.length_b   1.000
_cell.length_c   1.000
_cell.angle_alpha   90.00
_cell.angle_beta   90.00
_cell.angle_gamma   90.00
#
_symmetry.space_group_name_H-M   'P 1'
#
loop_
_entity.id
_entity.type
_entity.pdbx_description
1 polymer ?
#
loop_
_entity_poly.entity_id
_entity_poly.type
_entity_poly.pdbx_seq_one_letter_code
_entity_poly.pdbx_strand_id
1 'polypeptide(L)'
;ILLVRSFLGLSNTKLARVLVSDLSVQQFVSEQLEWLASQHCMERLDQLYFPKLSTIRKYIELFAHDGILAECKAKATKFFVTYGAAFLEPPQKDEEHYKPEQVGLIDASFITVPVTHLPKHLYAAVNAGHIEEVGSLWPRSVSCQKNLDARWAKKRNERFFGFKLHTLTDFTTKMILADIFTPANEHDVTKLIALSQLAPEPMFKLYADSGYCGDSYEETLSQQGFKAVFIKRAYGKHSLTIEDVAENNKRWHIRVRVEHAYAAMKHNLSFKPTSKSTTCIRVECDLAVMAYNARRYQAIKDGRTVVPKTYRGETNKAVLVSGQLEVAKAAKAGYFPLTPPSPIYSVQIGALVNL
;
A
#
# COMPACT_ATOMS: atom_id res chain seq x y z
N ILE A 1 -11.06 -22.89 -0.79
CA ILE A 1 -12.25 -22.68 -1.67
C ILE A 1 -12.43 -23.79 -2.72
N LEU A 2 -11.49 -24.02 -3.65
CA LEU A 2 -11.64 -25.11 -4.63
C LEU A 2 -11.78 -26.50 -3.97
N LEU A 3 -11.00 -26.76 -2.92
CA LEU A 3 -11.10 -27.95 -2.06
C LEU A 3 -12.48 -28.07 -1.40
N VAL A 4 -12.97 -26.99 -0.78
CA VAL A 4 -14.29 -26.91 -0.14
C VAL A 4 -15.42 -27.15 -1.15
N ARG A 5 -15.29 -26.62 -2.38
CA ARG A 5 -16.25 -26.84 -3.47
C ARG A 5 -16.30 -28.32 -3.89
N SER A 6 -15.14 -28.95 -3.99
CA SER A 6 -15.02 -30.38 -4.31
C SER A 6 -15.69 -31.23 -3.24
N PHE A 7 -15.55 -30.84 -1.97
CA PHE A 7 -16.08 -31.58 -0.84
C PHE A 7 -17.59 -31.42 -0.68
N LEU A 8 -18.11 -30.19 -0.77
CA LEU A 8 -19.52 -29.90 -0.53
C LEU A 8 -20.43 -30.10 -1.76
N GLY A 9 -19.86 -30.29 -2.96
CA GLY A 9 -20.64 -30.43 -4.20
C GLY A 9 -21.49 -29.20 -4.56
N LEU A 10 -21.20 -28.04 -3.97
CA LEU A 10 -22.03 -26.84 -4.09
C LEU A 10 -21.64 -26.01 -5.31
N SER A 11 -22.66 -25.48 -6.00
CA SER A 11 -22.50 -24.39 -6.96
C SER A 11 -21.94 -23.14 -6.26
N ASN A 12 -21.20 -22.29 -6.98
CA ASN A 12 -20.55 -21.10 -6.41
C ASN A 12 -21.49 -20.21 -5.58
N THR A 13 -22.74 -20.02 -6.01
CA THR A 13 -23.74 -19.19 -5.33
C THR A 13 -24.24 -19.84 -4.03
N LYS A 14 -24.38 -21.17 -4.00
CA LYS A 14 -24.74 -21.92 -2.79
C LYS A 14 -23.57 -22.01 -1.82
N LEU A 15 -22.36 -22.22 -2.33
CA LEU A 15 -21.14 -22.22 -1.52
C LEU A 15 -20.96 -20.87 -0.81
N ALA A 16 -21.22 -19.76 -1.50
CA ALA A 16 -21.17 -18.45 -0.89
C ALA A 16 -22.20 -18.24 0.21
N ARG A 17 -23.47 -18.65 -0.01
CA ARG A 17 -24.46 -18.58 1.07
C ARG A 17 -24.08 -19.43 2.28
N VAL A 18 -23.61 -20.66 2.06
CA VAL A 18 -23.21 -21.57 3.15
C VAL A 18 -22.00 -21.02 3.91
N LEU A 19 -21.02 -20.45 3.21
CA LEU A 19 -19.88 -19.79 3.84
C LEU A 19 -20.29 -18.59 4.69
N VAL A 20 -21.28 -17.81 4.25
CA VAL A 20 -21.81 -16.67 5.02
C VAL A 20 -22.61 -17.15 6.24
N SER A 21 -23.38 -18.23 6.11
CA SER A 21 -24.41 -18.61 7.10
C SER A 21 -23.97 -19.69 8.10
N ASP A 22 -22.92 -20.46 7.82
CA ASP A 22 -22.55 -21.63 8.60
C ASP A 22 -21.16 -21.47 9.25
N LEU A 23 -21.18 -21.29 10.57
CA LEU A 23 -19.98 -21.09 11.39
C LEU A 23 -19.00 -22.28 11.30
N SER A 24 -19.51 -23.51 11.17
CA SER A 24 -18.67 -24.71 11.09
C SER A 24 -17.90 -24.76 9.77
N VAL A 25 -18.54 -24.33 8.68
CA VAL A 25 -17.90 -24.21 7.37
C VAL A 25 -16.91 -23.07 7.35
N GLN A 26 -17.20 -21.93 7.98
CA GLN A 26 -16.25 -20.82 8.15
C GLN A 26 -14.99 -21.27 8.89
N GLN A 27 -15.16 -21.98 10.01
CA GLN A 27 -14.05 -22.51 10.79
C GLN A 27 -13.19 -23.50 9.99
N PHE A 28 -13.83 -24.46 9.30
CA PHE A 28 -13.12 -25.36 8.40
C PHE A 28 -12.34 -24.63 7.30
N VAL A 29 -12.93 -23.61 6.67
CA VAL A 29 -12.23 -22.81 5.66
C VAL A 29 -11.05 -22.05 6.26
N SER A 30 -11.20 -21.48 7.45
CA SER A 30 -10.09 -20.81 8.15
C SER A 30 -8.95 -21.80 8.46
N GLU A 31 -9.24 -23.00 8.95
CA GLU A 31 -8.25 -24.06 9.20
C GLU A 31 -7.52 -24.49 7.91
N GLN A 32 -8.25 -24.64 6.81
CA GLN A 32 -7.62 -24.95 5.51
C GLN A 32 -6.74 -23.80 5.00
N LEU A 33 -7.09 -22.55 5.29
CA LEU A 33 -6.28 -21.39 4.97
C LEU A 33 -5.04 -21.29 5.86
N GLU A 34 -5.12 -21.70 7.12
CA GLU A 34 -3.96 -21.85 8.00
C GLU A 34 -2.99 -22.90 7.48
N TRP A 35 -3.51 -24.05 7.05
CA TRP A 35 -2.71 -25.09 6.44
C TRP A 35 -2.05 -24.60 5.14
N LEU A 36 -2.78 -23.89 4.27
CA LEU A 36 -2.22 -23.31 3.05
C LEU A 36 -1.19 -22.21 3.32
N ALA A 37 -1.36 -21.45 4.40
CA ALA A 37 -0.40 -20.42 4.84
C ALA A 37 0.78 -20.99 5.63
N SER A 38 0.80 -22.31 5.88
CA SER A 38 1.91 -22.96 6.56
C SER A 38 3.18 -22.95 5.70
N GLN A 39 4.35 -23.00 6.38
CA GLN A 39 5.66 -23.13 5.75
C GLN A 39 5.70 -24.22 4.67
N HIS A 40 5.13 -25.39 4.97
CA HIS A 40 5.18 -26.55 4.08
C HIS A 40 4.44 -26.32 2.75
N CYS A 41 3.29 -25.65 2.78
CA CYS A 41 2.56 -25.32 1.57
C CYS A 41 3.23 -24.19 0.78
N MET A 42 3.78 -23.20 1.49
CA MET A 42 4.42 -22.04 0.86
C MET A 42 5.73 -22.41 0.14
N GLU A 43 6.48 -23.39 0.65
CA GLU A 43 7.65 -23.96 -0.02
C GLU A 43 7.33 -24.76 -1.27
N ARG A 44 6.06 -25.22 -1.40
CA ARG A 44 5.55 -26.02 -2.52
C ARG A 44 4.50 -25.26 -3.34
N LEU A 45 4.56 -23.92 -3.34
CA LEU A 45 3.63 -23.06 -4.09
C LEU A 45 3.61 -23.38 -5.59
N ASP A 46 4.74 -23.81 -6.13
CA ASP A 46 4.90 -24.29 -7.51
C ASP A 46 4.06 -25.55 -7.81
N GLN A 47 3.73 -26.33 -6.78
CA GLN A 47 2.95 -27.56 -6.88
C GLN A 47 1.45 -27.35 -6.62
N LEU A 48 1.05 -26.15 -6.18
CA LEU A 48 -0.35 -25.83 -5.94
C LEU A 48 -1.07 -25.50 -7.26
N TYR A 49 -2.22 -26.13 -7.48
CA TYR A 49 -3.08 -25.80 -8.61
C TYR A 49 -3.71 -24.42 -8.42
N PHE A 50 -3.25 -23.45 -9.21
CA PHE A 50 -3.85 -22.12 -9.23
C PHE A 50 -5.13 -22.11 -10.08
N PRO A 51 -6.28 -21.70 -9.52
CA PRO A 51 -7.49 -21.49 -10.31
C PRO A 51 -7.25 -20.48 -11.43
N LYS A 52 -7.89 -20.69 -12.58
CA LYS A 52 -7.98 -19.67 -13.63
C LYS A 52 -8.51 -18.35 -13.05
N LEU A 53 -8.02 -17.20 -13.54
CA LEU A 53 -8.47 -15.86 -13.11
C LEU A 53 -9.99 -15.68 -13.22
N SER A 54 -10.62 -16.25 -14.25
CA SER A 54 -12.08 -16.25 -14.42
C SER A 54 -12.80 -17.01 -13.31
N THR A 55 -12.17 -18.02 -12.72
CA THR A 55 -12.67 -18.76 -11.56
C THR A 55 -12.51 -17.93 -10.29
N ILE A 56 -11.38 -17.27 -10.08
CA ILE A 56 -11.15 -16.36 -8.92
C ILE A 56 -12.19 -15.23 -8.93
N ARG A 57 -12.46 -14.63 -10.10
CA ARG A 57 -13.49 -13.59 -10.25
C ARG A 57 -14.90 -14.03 -9.87
N LYS A 58 -15.24 -15.33 -9.98
CA LYS A 58 -16.55 -15.83 -9.53
C LYS A 58 -16.69 -15.87 -8.01
N TYR A 59 -15.57 -15.79 -7.28
CA TYR A 59 -15.53 -15.75 -5.82
C TYR A 59 -15.26 -14.34 -5.28
N ILE A 60 -15.18 -13.32 -6.14
CA ILE A 60 -14.95 -11.94 -5.70
C ILE A 60 -16.05 -11.47 -4.75
N GLU A 61 -17.31 -11.84 -5.01
CA GLU A 61 -18.45 -11.50 -4.14
C GLU A 61 -18.35 -12.21 -2.79
N LEU A 62 -17.86 -13.45 -2.75
CA LEU A 62 -17.61 -14.18 -1.51
C LEU A 62 -16.53 -13.49 -0.66
N PHE A 63 -15.38 -13.20 -1.28
CA PHE A 63 -14.28 -12.50 -0.62
C PHE A 63 -14.67 -11.11 -0.11
N ALA A 64 -15.62 -10.49 -0.80
CA ALA A 64 -16.16 -9.18 -0.48
C ALA A 64 -17.03 -9.16 0.80
N HIS A 65 -17.67 -10.27 1.17
CA HIS A 65 -18.67 -10.29 2.25
C HIS A 65 -18.23 -11.01 3.53
N ASP A 66 -17.37 -12.02 3.44
CA ASP A 66 -17.13 -12.92 4.58
C ASP A 66 -15.89 -12.60 5.42
N GLY A 67 -15.13 -11.55 5.08
CA GLY A 67 -13.87 -11.22 5.77
C GLY A 67 -12.74 -12.23 5.57
N ILE A 68 -13.03 -13.41 4.99
CA ILE A 68 -12.09 -14.50 4.71
C ILE A 68 -10.85 -13.98 3.98
N LEU A 69 -10.99 -13.12 2.96
CA LEU A 69 -9.84 -12.60 2.24
C LEU A 69 -8.96 -11.70 3.11
N ALA A 70 -9.55 -10.91 4.01
CA ALA A 70 -8.80 -10.08 4.93
C ALA A 70 -7.98 -10.95 5.90
N GLU A 71 -8.56 -12.04 6.39
CA GLU A 71 -7.86 -13.03 7.22
C GLU A 71 -6.74 -13.73 6.45
N CYS A 72 -7.00 -14.20 5.23
CA CYS A 72 -5.95 -14.76 4.35
C CYS A 72 -4.80 -13.78 4.15
N LYS A 73 -5.12 -12.51 3.87
CA LYS A 73 -4.13 -11.46 3.64
C LYS A 73 -3.31 -11.21 4.90
N ALA A 74 -3.94 -11.13 6.07
CA ALA A 74 -3.25 -10.95 7.34
C ALA A 74 -2.29 -12.11 7.64
N LYS A 75 -2.77 -13.36 7.50
CA LYS A 75 -1.96 -14.57 7.69
C LYS A 75 -0.78 -14.64 6.71
N ALA A 76 -1.03 -14.40 5.41
CA ALA A 76 0.01 -14.40 4.39
C ALA A 76 1.04 -13.27 4.63
N THR A 77 0.59 -12.08 5.01
CA THR A 77 1.47 -10.95 5.30
C THR A 77 2.36 -11.26 6.51
N LYS A 78 1.78 -11.77 7.60
CA LYS A 78 2.54 -12.21 8.77
C LYS A 78 3.59 -13.25 8.38
N PHE A 79 3.22 -14.27 7.61
CA PHE A 79 4.15 -15.26 7.08
C PHE A 79 5.31 -14.60 6.31
N PHE A 80 5.00 -13.79 5.30
CA PHE A 80 6.04 -13.17 4.47
C PHE A 80 6.97 -12.27 5.28
N VAL A 81 6.44 -11.55 6.24
CA VAL A 81 7.23 -10.65 7.11
C VAL A 81 8.15 -11.46 8.02
N THR A 82 7.60 -12.42 8.77
CA THR A 82 8.38 -13.25 9.70
C THR A 82 9.48 -14.02 8.98
N TYR A 83 9.16 -14.69 7.86
CA TYR A 83 10.12 -15.53 7.16
C TYR A 83 11.01 -14.74 6.19
N GLY A 84 10.50 -13.67 5.57
CA GLY A 84 11.31 -12.78 4.75
C GLY A 84 12.42 -12.12 5.57
N ALA A 85 12.12 -11.72 6.81
CA ALA A 85 13.13 -11.17 7.72
C ALA A 85 14.26 -12.17 8.02
N ALA A 86 13.96 -13.47 8.10
CA ALA A 86 14.97 -14.51 8.37
C ALA A 86 16.00 -14.69 7.25
N PHE A 87 15.66 -14.32 6.01
CA PHE A 87 16.57 -14.39 4.85
C PHE A 87 17.40 -13.12 4.63
N LEU A 88 17.15 -12.07 5.40
CA LEU A 88 18.01 -10.90 5.37
C LEU A 88 19.24 -11.20 6.21
N GLU A 89 20.42 -11.25 5.57
CA GLU A 89 21.67 -11.31 6.32
C GLU A 89 21.70 -10.16 7.33
N PRO A 90 21.93 -10.44 8.63
CA PRO A 90 22.22 -9.37 9.56
C PRO A 90 23.46 -8.65 9.01
N PRO A 91 23.50 -7.29 9.03
CA PRO A 91 24.68 -6.59 8.56
C PRO A 91 25.92 -7.11 9.28
N GLN A 92 27.02 -7.24 8.54
CA GLN A 92 28.25 -7.81 9.08
C GLN A 92 28.68 -7.03 10.33
N LYS A 93 28.92 -7.80 11.39
CA LYS A 93 29.33 -7.37 12.73
C LYS A 93 30.54 -6.45 12.64
N ASP A 94 30.34 -5.16 12.90
CA ASP A 94 31.34 -4.26 13.49
C ASP A 94 30.70 -3.10 14.29
N GLU A 95 29.37 -2.99 14.36
CA GLU A 95 28.70 -1.99 15.19
C GLU A 95 27.82 -2.67 16.25
N GLU A 96 28.31 -2.64 17.49
CA GLU A 96 27.69 -3.14 18.74
C GLU A 96 26.33 -2.48 19.08
N HIS A 97 25.79 -1.65 18.17
CA HIS A 97 24.56 -0.87 18.32
C HIS A 97 23.49 -1.16 17.23
N TYR A 98 23.74 -2.08 16.29
CA TYR A 98 22.75 -2.37 15.25
C TYR A 98 21.59 -3.24 15.77
N LYS A 99 20.54 -2.58 16.27
CA LYS A 99 19.17 -3.11 16.18
C LYS A 99 18.51 -2.38 15.02
N PRO A 100 18.05 -3.05 13.94
CA PRO A 100 17.20 -2.38 12.97
C PRO A 100 15.94 -1.98 13.74
N GLU A 101 15.84 -0.71 14.14
CA GLU A 101 14.59 -0.19 14.65
C GLU A 101 13.52 -0.51 13.60
N GLN A 102 12.41 -1.12 14.00
CA GLN A 102 11.30 -1.41 13.10
C GLN A 102 10.74 -0.09 12.58
N VAL A 103 11.11 0.27 11.35
CA VAL A 103 10.72 1.52 10.69
C VAL A 103 9.60 1.25 9.70
N GLY A 104 8.45 1.84 9.98
CA GLY A 104 7.30 1.85 9.09
C GLY A 104 7.26 3.09 8.20
N LEU A 105 6.86 2.90 6.94
CA LEU A 105 6.63 3.96 5.97
C LEU A 105 5.14 4.02 5.65
N ILE A 106 4.51 5.16 5.89
CA ILE A 106 3.09 5.38 5.63
C ILE A 106 2.95 6.32 4.43
N ASP A 107 2.16 5.90 3.46
CA ASP A 107 1.80 6.69 2.30
C ASP A 107 0.49 6.19 1.70
N ALA A 108 -0.11 6.97 0.81
CA ALA A 108 -1.37 6.64 0.16
C ALA A 108 -1.29 6.84 -1.36
N SER A 109 -1.83 5.88 -2.10
CA SER A 109 -1.92 5.94 -3.56
C SER A 109 -3.36 6.01 -4.03
N PHE A 110 -3.62 6.86 -5.02
CA PHE A 110 -4.96 6.98 -5.62
C PHE A 110 -5.26 5.81 -6.54
N ILE A 111 -6.47 5.30 -6.42
CA ILE A 111 -7.06 4.31 -7.28
C ILE A 111 -8.18 4.98 -8.06
N THR A 112 -7.91 5.30 -9.32
CA THR A 112 -8.89 5.96 -10.19
C THR A 112 -9.88 4.96 -10.74
N VAL A 113 -11.16 5.34 -10.74
CA VAL A 113 -12.26 4.57 -11.34
C VAL A 113 -12.97 5.42 -12.39
N PRO A 114 -13.74 4.81 -13.31
CA PRO A 114 -14.57 5.56 -14.25
C PRO A 114 -15.48 6.56 -13.53
N VAL A 115 -15.56 7.78 -14.06
CA VAL A 115 -16.36 8.86 -13.45
C VAL A 115 -17.84 8.54 -13.54
N THR A 116 -18.52 8.52 -12.39
CA THR A 116 -19.97 8.43 -12.32
C THR A 116 -20.57 9.82 -12.50
N HIS A 117 -21.18 10.08 -13.66
CA HIS A 117 -21.92 11.33 -13.89
C HIS A 117 -23.29 11.27 -13.22
N LEU A 118 -23.55 12.22 -12.31
CA LEU A 118 -24.82 12.38 -11.59
C LEU A 118 -25.29 13.84 -11.67
N PRO A 119 -26.61 14.08 -11.75
CA PRO A 119 -27.20 15.39 -11.50
C PRO A 119 -26.81 15.93 -10.12
N LYS A 120 -26.71 17.27 -10.00
CA LYS A 120 -26.25 17.95 -8.77
C LYS A 120 -27.02 17.53 -7.51
N HIS A 121 -28.35 17.38 -7.59
CA HIS A 121 -29.17 17.00 -6.44
C HIS A 121 -28.90 15.56 -5.97
N LEU A 122 -28.69 14.61 -6.91
CA LEU A 122 -28.31 13.23 -6.56
C LEU A 122 -26.89 13.16 -6.01
N TYR A 123 -25.98 13.99 -6.52
CA TYR A 123 -24.62 14.09 -5.97
C TYR A 123 -24.64 14.63 -4.53
N ALA A 124 -25.49 15.61 -4.24
CA ALA A 124 -25.69 16.12 -2.87
C ALA A 124 -26.24 15.03 -1.93
N ALA A 125 -27.24 14.25 -2.38
CA ALA A 125 -27.79 13.14 -1.62
C ALA A 125 -26.74 12.05 -1.33
N VAL A 126 -25.92 11.67 -2.32
CA VAL A 126 -24.82 10.71 -2.14
C VAL A 126 -23.78 11.22 -1.12
N ASN A 127 -23.45 12.51 -1.14
CA ASN A 127 -22.53 13.08 -0.16
C ASN A 127 -23.13 13.18 1.25
N ALA A 128 -24.45 13.27 1.36
CA ALA A 128 -25.17 13.22 2.63
C ALA A 128 -25.35 11.80 3.17
N GLY A 129 -24.91 10.76 2.44
CA GLY A 129 -24.96 9.37 2.87
C GLY A 129 -26.13 8.56 2.31
N HIS A 130 -27.00 9.17 1.49
CA HIS A 130 -28.16 8.50 0.88
C HIS A 130 -27.80 7.65 -0.34
N ILE A 131 -26.82 6.76 -0.19
CA ILE A 131 -26.25 5.97 -1.29
C ILE A 131 -27.25 4.92 -1.78
N GLU A 132 -27.94 4.24 -0.86
CA GLU A 132 -28.88 3.16 -1.19
C GLU A 132 -30.13 3.72 -1.87
N GLU A 133 -30.67 4.82 -1.36
CA GLU A 133 -31.84 5.50 -1.92
C GLU A 133 -31.55 5.99 -3.34
N VAL A 134 -30.40 6.64 -3.56
CA VAL A 134 -29.97 7.06 -4.90
C VAL A 134 -29.71 5.85 -5.80
N GLY A 135 -29.10 4.79 -5.27
CA GLY A 135 -28.85 3.55 -6.01
C GLY A 135 -30.13 2.85 -6.48
N SER A 136 -31.21 2.99 -5.72
CA SER A 136 -32.52 2.39 -6.02
C SER A 136 -33.32 3.11 -7.10
N LEU A 137 -32.91 4.33 -7.49
CA LEU A 137 -33.56 5.12 -8.55
C LEU A 137 -33.46 4.48 -9.93
N TRP A 138 -32.53 3.53 -10.10
CA TRP A 138 -32.30 2.86 -11.37
C TRP A 138 -32.46 1.34 -11.24
N PRO A 139 -32.84 0.64 -12.33
CA PRO A 139 -32.75 -0.80 -12.40
C PRO A 139 -31.34 -1.30 -12.09
N ARG A 140 -31.23 -2.51 -11.54
CA ARG A 140 -29.94 -3.11 -11.16
C ARG A 140 -28.90 -3.09 -12.28
N SER A 141 -29.31 -3.27 -13.53
CA SER A 141 -28.44 -3.26 -14.72
C SER A 141 -27.73 -1.92 -14.97
N VAL A 142 -28.31 -0.82 -14.49
CA VAL A 142 -27.75 0.54 -14.60
C VAL A 142 -27.05 0.93 -13.30
N SER A 143 -27.66 0.63 -12.14
CA SER A 143 -27.10 0.93 -10.82
C SER A 143 -25.75 0.24 -10.61
N CYS A 144 -25.59 -1.02 -11.04
CA CYS A 144 -24.30 -1.74 -10.94
C CYS A 144 -23.16 -1.14 -11.79
N GLN A 145 -23.48 -0.22 -12.70
CA GLN A 145 -22.49 0.48 -13.52
C GLN A 145 -22.04 1.81 -12.92
N LYS A 146 -22.68 2.25 -11.83
CA LYS A 146 -22.37 3.48 -11.13
C LYS A 146 -21.59 3.14 -9.86
N ASN A 147 -20.43 3.75 -9.68
CA ASN A 147 -19.75 3.71 -8.39
C ASN A 147 -20.22 4.93 -7.58
N LEU A 148 -21.11 4.69 -6.62
CA LEU A 148 -21.69 5.72 -5.75
C LEU A 148 -20.86 5.95 -4.48
N ASP A 149 -19.86 5.11 -4.19
CA ASP A 149 -18.97 5.27 -3.03
C ASP A 149 -17.70 6.05 -3.36
N ALA A 150 -17.28 6.06 -4.62
CA ALA A 150 -16.16 6.83 -5.11
C ALA A 150 -16.40 8.33 -4.86
N ARG A 151 -15.32 9.03 -4.51
CA ARG A 151 -15.37 10.47 -4.24
C ARG A 151 -14.30 11.20 -5.03
N TRP A 152 -14.52 12.50 -5.21
CA TRP A 152 -13.51 13.39 -5.80
C TRP A 152 -12.49 13.82 -4.74
N ALA A 153 -11.24 13.87 -5.14
CA ALA A 153 -10.17 14.50 -4.38
C ALA A 153 -9.30 15.36 -5.28
N LYS A 154 -8.64 16.36 -4.69
CA LYS A 154 -7.67 17.20 -5.37
C LYS A 154 -6.30 16.97 -4.73
N LYS A 155 -5.31 16.60 -5.52
CA LYS A 155 -3.90 16.59 -5.10
C LYS A 155 -3.14 17.49 -6.07
N ARG A 156 -2.53 18.54 -5.54
CA ARG A 156 -1.91 19.62 -6.34
C ARG A 156 -2.93 20.23 -7.31
N ASN A 157 -2.64 20.26 -8.61
CA ASN A 157 -3.55 20.78 -9.65
C ASN A 157 -4.40 19.70 -10.34
N GLU A 158 -4.28 18.44 -9.93
CA GLU A 158 -5.00 17.32 -10.53
C GLU A 158 -6.19 16.88 -9.67
N ARG A 159 -7.26 16.44 -10.34
CA ARG A 159 -8.46 15.91 -9.72
C ARG A 159 -8.52 14.41 -9.95
N PHE A 160 -8.78 13.66 -8.89
CA PHE A 160 -8.87 12.21 -8.90
C PHE A 160 -10.28 11.82 -8.48
N PHE A 161 -10.92 10.92 -9.23
CA PHE A 161 -12.19 10.31 -8.86
C PHE A 161 -11.97 8.84 -8.56
N GLY A 162 -12.34 8.42 -7.35
CA GLY A 162 -12.19 7.03 -6.92
C GLY A 162 -11.85 6.91 -5.45
N PHE A 163 -10.79 6.17 -5.17
CA PHE A 163 -10.39 5.70 -3.85
C PHE A 163 -8.92 6.00 -3.55
N LYS A 164 -8.53 5.76 -2.30
CA LYS A 164 -7.14 5.71 -1.85
C LYS A 164 -6.88 4.37 -1.19
N LEU A 165 -5.73 3.79 -1.51
CA LEU A 165 -5.12 2.71 -0.74
C LEU A 165 -4.02 3.33 0.13
N HIS A 166 -4.24 3.34 1.43
CA HIS A 166 -3.24 3.73 2.43
C HIS A 166 -2.48 2.49 2.83
N THR A 167 -1.15 2.54 2.86
CA THR A 167 -0.33 1.37 3.23
C THR A 167 0.69 1.74 4.29
N LEU A 168 0.92 0.81 5.23
CA LEU A 168 2.10 0.77 6.06
C LEU A 168 3.08 -0.21 5.43
N THR A 169 4.28 0.24 5.07
CA THR A 169 5.32 -0.55 4.43
C THR A 169 6.54 -0.65 5.33
N ASP A 170 7.09 -1.83 5.51
CA ASP A 170 8.35 -2.02 6.23
C ASP A 170 9.51 -1.41 5.44
N PHE A 171 10.32 -0.58 6.08
CA PHE A 171 11.46 0.07 5.46
C PHE A 171 12.46 -0.94 4.90
N THR A 172 12.79 -1.98 5.67
CA THR A 172 13.88 -2.90 5.36
C THR A 172 13.53 -3.83 4.22
N THR A 173 12.47 -4.61 4.39
CA THR A 173 11.97 -5.60 3.42
C THR A 173 11.22 -4.95 2.27
N LYS A 174 10.67 -3.74 2.42
CA LYS A 174 9.68 -3.12 1.51
C LYS A 174 8.35 -3.88 1.42
N MET A 175 8.05 -4.79 2.36
CA MET A 175 6.75 -5.46 2.40
C MET A 175 5.66 -4.53 2.90
N ILE A 176 4.47 -4.64 2.32
CA ILE A 176 3.28 -3.95 2.84
C ILE A 176 2.79 -4.75 4.05
N LEU A 177 2.84 -4.13 5.22
CA LEU A 177 2.46 -4.72 6.51
C LEU A 177 0.96 -4.62 6.78
N ALA A 178 0.36 -3.49 6.39
CA ALA A 178 -1.05 -3.22 6.56
C ALA A 178 -1.54 -2.26 5.48
N ASP A 179 -2.84 -2.31 5.18
CA ASP A 179 -3.47 -1.41 4.23
C ASP A 179 -4.95 -1.12 4.54
N ILE A 180 -5.35 0.11 4.26
CA ILE A 180 -6.72 0.60 4.45
C ILE A 180 -7.20 1.20 3.13
N PHE A 181 -8.40 0.81 2.71
CA PHE A 181 -9.04 1.30 1.49
C PHE A 181 -10.19 2.24 1.82
N THR A 182 -10.20 3.39 1.18
CA THR A 182 -11.11 4.49 1.50
C THR A 182 -11.52 5.26 0.26
N PRO A 183 -12.66 5.97 0.26
CA PRO A 183 -12.96 6.98 -0.76
C PRO A 183 -11.84 8.03 -0.88
N ALA A 184 -11.63 8.58 -2.07
CA ALA A 184 -10.46 9.43 -2.33
C ALA A 184 -10.43 10.74 -1.52
N ASN A 185 -11.58 11.25 -1.07
CA ASN A 185 -11.68 12.46 -0.26
C ASN A 185 -11.27 12.26 1.20
N GLU A 186 -11.15 11.03 1.67
CA GLU A 186 -10.74 10.75 3.04
C GLU A 186 -9.34 11.31 3.31
N HIS A 187 -9.19 11.95 4.48
CA HIS A 187 -7.94 12.55 4.92
C HIS A 187 -6.98 11.49 5.45
N ASP A 188 -5.77 11.46 4.88
CA ASP A 188 -4.79 10.41 5.13
C ASP A 188 -4.38 10.31 6.60
N VAL A 189 -4.35 11.46 7.30
CA VAL A 189 -4.00 11.57 8.73
C VAL A 189 -4.89 10.68 9.60
N THR A 190 -6.17 10.57 9.27
CA THR A 190 -7.13 9.79 10.06
C THR A 190 -6.86 8.29 10.03
N LYS A 191 -6.11 7.81 9.03
CA LYS A 191 -5.83 6.38 8.83
C LYS A 191 -4.48 5.97 9.41
N LEU A 192 -3.66 6.93 9.85
CA LEU A 192 -2.33 6.69 10.34
C LEU A 192 -2.33 5.78 11.59
N ILE A 193 -3.16 6.10 12.58
CA ILE A 193 -3.28 5.30 13.82
C ILE A 193 -3.86 3.91 13.54
N ALA A 194 -4.87 3.83 12.68
CA ALA A 194 -5.45 2.54 12.33
C ALA A 194 -4.43 1.64 11.60
N LEU A 195 -3.59 2.20 10.73
CA LEU A 195 -2.52 1.45 10.06
C LEU A 195 -1.46 0.94 11.02
N SER A 196 -1.05 1.73 12.01
CA SER A 196 -0.03 1.30 12.98
C SER A 196 -0.52 0.17 13.88
N GLN A 197 -1.82 0.15 14.22
CA GLN A 197 -2.44 -0.92 14.99
C GLN A 197 -2.62 -2.23 14.21
N LEU A 198 -2.70 -2.16 12.87
CA LEU A 198 -2.85 -3.32 11.99
C LEU A 198 -1.52 -4.00 11.65
N ALA A 199 -0.38 -3.43 12.05
CA ALA A 199 0.93 -4.01 11.78
C ALA A 199 1.07 -5.38 12.49
N PRO A 200 1.64 -6.40 11.83
CA PRO A 200 1.83 -7.72 12.44
C PRO A 200 2.90 -7.72 13.54
N GLU A 201 3.78 -6.70 13.53
CA GLU A 201 4.87 -6.50 14.49
C GLU A 201 4.88 -5.01 14.90
N PRO A 202 5.25 -4.68 16.15
CA PRO A 202 5.29 -3.29 16.61
C PRO A 202 6.31 -2.49 15.79
N MET A 203 5.94 -1.29 15.34
CA MET A 203 6.89 -0.36 14.73
C MET A 203 7.41 0.61 15.79
N PHE A 204 8.66 1.04 15.71
CA PHE A 204 9.21 2.06 16.61
C PHE A 204 9.19 3.45 16.00
N LYS A 205 9.37 3.56 14.68
CA LYS A 205 9.37 4.84 13.95
C LYS A 205 8.43 4.78 12.75
N LEU A 206 7.61 5.81 12.57
CA LEU A 206 6.69 5.94 11.45
C LEU A 206 7.04 7.16 10.61
N TYR A 207 7.45 6.94 9.37
CA TYR A 207 7.73 8.00 8.41
C TYR A 207 6.50 8.25 7.53
N ALA A 208 6.10 9.51 7.40
CA ALA A 208 4.99 9.91 6.53
C ALA A 208 5.21 11.29 5.90
N ASP A 209 4.30 11.71 5.02
CA ASP A 209 4.34 13.03 4.41
C ASP A 209 4.04 14.15 5.43
N SER A 210 4.41 15.37 5.08
CA SER A 210 4.02 16.61 5.78
C SER A 210 2.52 16.79 5.93
N GLY A 211 1.73 16.17 5.04
CA GLY A 211 0.27 16.15 5.14
C GLY A 211 -0.26 15.39 6.37
N TYR A 212 0.60 14.59 7.03
CA TYR A 212 0.28 13.85 8.25
C TYR A 212 0.67 14.59 9.54
N CYS A 213 1.34 15.75 9.44
CA CYS A 213 1.70 16.55 10.62
C CYS A 213 0.47 17.09 11.36
N GLY A 214 0.51 17.01 12.68
CA GLY A 214 -0.43 17.65 13.59
C GLY A 214 -0.21 17.19 15.04
N ASP A 215 -0.17 18.15 15.96
CA ASP A 215 0.25 17.93 17.35
C ASP A 215 -0.56 16.82 18.04
N SER A 216 -1.88 16.78 17.83
CA SER A 216 -2.76 15.75 18.39
C SER A 216 -2.43 14.32 17.93
N TYR A 217 -1.95 14.16 16.70
CA TYR A 217 -1.64 12.86 16.13
C TYR A 217 -0.25 12.38 16.55
N GLU A 218 0.71 13.30 16.63
CA GLU A 218 2.06 13.00 17.13
C GLU A 218 2.01 12.58 18.61
N GLU A 219 1.18 13.25 19.43
CA GLU A 219 0.95 12.86 20.82
C GLU A 219 0.30 11.47 20.92
N THR A 220 -0.78 11.23 20.15
CA THR A 220 -1.46 9.93 20.16
C THR A 220 -0.53 8.79 19.75
N LEU A 221 0.31 9.01 18.74
CA LEU A 221 1.33 8.06 18.31
C LEU A 221 2.38 7.80 19.38
N SER A 222 2.85 8.86 20.03
CA SER A 222 3.81 8.75 21.13
C SER A 222 3.24 7.98 22.31
N GLN A 223 1.96 8.19 22.65
CA GLN A 223 1.26 7.42 23.70
C GLN A 223 1.14 5.94 23.33
N GLN A 224 1.04 5.61 22.04
CA GLN A 224 1.05 4.25 21.53
C GLN A 224 2.47 3.67 21.34
N GLY A 225 3.51 4.40 21.73
CA GLY A 225 4.91 3.94 21.66
C GLY A 225 5.59 4.17 20.31
N PHE A 226 4.97 4.90 19.39
CA PHE A 226 5.52 5.21 18.07
C PHE A 226 6.18 6.60 18.06
N LYS A 227 7.39 6.69 17.48
CA LYS A 227 7.99 7.98 17.13
C LYS A 227 7.58 8.38 15.71
N ALA A 228 6.76 9.42 15.60
CA ALA A 228 6.40 10.03 14.33
C ALA A 228 7.59 10.79 13.71
N VAL A 229 7.86 10.57 12.42
CA VAL A 229 8.91 11.26 11.65
C VAL A 229 8.33 11.78 10.35
N PHE A 230 7.77 12.97 10.38
CA PHE A 230 7.12 13.57 9.21
C PHE A 230 8.04 14.53 8.47
N ILE A 231 7.85 14.66 7.16
CA ILE A 231 8.54 15.72 6.39
C ILE A 231 8.04 17.08 6.91
N LYS A 232 8.95 17.99 7.22
CA LYS A 232 8.58 19.35 7.61
C LYS A 232 8.15 20.14 6.37
N ARG A 233 7.10 20.95 6.51
CA ARG A 233 6.67 21.92 5.48
C ARG A 233 6.77 23.33 6.02
N ALA A 234 7.06 24.28 5.15
CA ALA A 234 6.90 25.70 5.50
C ALA A 234 5.42 25.98 5.79
N TYR A 235 5.14 26.79 6.82
CA TYR A 235 3.78 27.14 7.20
C TYR A 235 3.70 28.62 7.61
N GLY A 236 2.79 29.34 6.96
CA GLY A 236 2.60 30.78 7.19
C GLY A 236 3.91 31.56 6.96
N LYS A 237 4.40 32.23 8.01
CA LYS A 237 5.66 32.99 7.99
C LYS A 237 6.88 32.14 8.37
N HIS A 238 6.70 30.89 8.76
CA HIS A 238 7.78 30.00 9.14
C HIS A 238 8.31 29.26 7.91
N SER A 239 9.46 29.74 7.42
CA SER A 239 10.22 29.09 6.35
C SER A 239 11.04 27.93 6.91
N LEU A 240 11.32 26.94 6.06
CA LEU A 240 12.23 25.85 6.42
C LEU A 240 13.65 26.40 6.58
N THR A 241 14.34 26.00 7.65
CA THR A 241 15.78 26.31 7.80
C THR A 241 16.63 25.41 6.89
N ILE A 242 17.92 25.71 6.77
CA ILE A 242 18.86 24.87 6.01
C ILE A 242 18.93 23.47 6.63
N GLU A 243 18.87 23.38 7.96
CA GLU A 243 18.85 22.13 8.72
C GLU A 243 17.56 21.35 8.43
N ASP A 244 16.41 22.02 8.39
CA ASP A 244 15.14 21.38 8.04
C ASP A 244 15.16 20.81 6.62
N VAL A 245 15.75 21.53 5.66
CA VAL A 245 15.91 21.05 4.29
C VAL A 245 16.85 19.83 4.24
N ALA A 246 17.99 19.89 4.93
CA ALA A 246 18.94 18.78 4.99
C ALA A 246 18.31 17.52 5.62
N GLU A 247 17.51 17.70 6.68
CA GLU A 247 16.81 16.62 7.36
C GLU A 247 15.64 16.07 6.52
N ASN A 248 14.89 16.94 5.83
CA ASN A 248 13.87 16.53 4.88
C ASN A 248 14.45 15.71 3.73
N ASN A 249 15.65 16.04 3.23
CA ASN A 249 16.32 15.25 2.19
C ASN A 249 16.60 13.81 2.67
N LYS A 250 17.07 13.63 3.92
CA LYS A 250 17.25 12.29 4.51
C LYS A 250 15.92 11.54 4.61
N ARG A 251 14.88 12.20 5.13
CA ARG A 251 13.52 11.62 5.25
C ARG A 251 12.94 11.24 3.89
N TRP A 252 13.20 12.03 2.86
CA TRP A 252 12.75 11.77 1.50
C TRP A 252 13.39 10.49 0.93
N HIS A 253 14.71 10.31 1.07
CA HIS A 253 15.39 9.08 0.64
C HIS A 253 14.86 7.81 1.33
N ILE A 254 14.45 7.93 2.60
CA ILE A 254 13.80 6.84 3.33
C ILE A 254 12.42 6.54 2.72
N ARG A 255 11.59 7.58 2.51
CA ARG A 255 10.23 7.45 2.00
C ARG A 255 10.13 6.97 0.54
N VAL A 256 11.11 7.24 -0.31
CA VAL A 256 11.13 6.72 -1.70
C VAL A 256 10.93 5.19 -1.76
N ARG A 257 11.22 4.46 -0.68
CA ARG A 257 11.00 3.01 -0.63
C ARG A 257 9.53 2.58 -0.67
N VAL A 258 8.60 3.37 -0.12
CA VAL A 258 7.16 3.04 -0.24
C VAL A 258 6.63 3.33 -1.65
N GLU A 259 7.18 4.33 -2.33
CA GLU A 259 6.86 4.60 -3.74
C GLU A 259 7.24 3.42 -4.64
N HIS A 260 8.33 2.68 -4.33
CA HIS A 260 8.67 1.45 -5.05
C HIS A 260 7.59 0.37 -4.94
N ALA A 261 6.90 0.25 -3.80
CA ALA A 261 5.81 -0.70 -3.63
C ALA A 261 4.64 -0.35 -4.55
N TYR A 262 4.23 0.93 -4.55
CA TYR A 262 3.20 1.43 -5.46
C TYR A 262 3.58 1.31 -6.93
N ALA A 263 4.82 1.64 -7.28
CA ALA A 263 5.34 1.51 -8.65
C ALA A 263 5.35 0.04 -9.09
N ALA A 264 5.77 -0.89 -8.22
CA ALA A 264 5.74 -2.31 -8.52
C ALA A 264 4.31 -2.83 -8.71
N MET A 265 3.35 -2.38 -7.89
CA MET A 265 1.93 -2.72 -8.12
C MET A 265 1.44 -2.17 -9.47
N LYS A 266 1.70 -0.89 -9.77
CA LYS A 266 1.21 -0.26 -10.99
C LYS A 266 1.84 -0.80 -12.27
N HIS A 267 3.16 -1.00 -12.27
CA HIS A 267 3.92 -1.35 -13.47
C HIS A 267 4.20 -2.84 -13.59
N ASN A 268 4.61 -3.51 -12.51
CA ASN A 268 5.02 -4.93 -12.57
C ASN A 268 3.83 -5.88 -12.44
N LEU A 269 2.79 -5.48 -11.71
CA LEU A 269 1.51 -6.22 -11.66
C LEU A 269 0.49 -5.68 -12.67
N SER A 270 0.80 -4.58 -13.37
CA SER A 270 -0.15 -3.88 -14.24
C SER A 270 -1.47 -3.59 -13.54
N PHE A 271 -1.43 -3.32 -12.23
CA PHE A 271 -2.62 -3.18 -11.41
C PHE A 271 -3.42 -1.95 -11.82
N LYS A 272 -4.57 -2.20 -12.43
CA LYS A 272 -5.58 -1.21 -12.79
C LYS A 272 -6.94 -1.83 -12.51
N PRO A 273 -7.62 -1.42 -11.43
CA PRO A 273 -8.88 -2.04 -11.12
C PRO A 273 -9.89 -1.76 -12.21
N THR A 274 -10.60 -2.81 -12.62
CA THR A 274 -11.56 -2.75 -13.74
C THR A 274 -13.00 -2.88 -13.27
N SER A 275 -13.19 -3.32 -12.02
CA SER A 275 -14.52 -3.42 -11.44
C SER A 275 -15.12 -2.05 -11.16
N LYS A 276 -16.46 -1.99 -11.23
CA LYS A 276 -17.25 -0.80 -10.90
C LYS A 276 -17.76 -0.83 -9.46
N SER A 277 -17.76 -2.00 -8.82
CA SER A 277 -18.17 -2.16 -7.42
C SER A 277 -17.00 -1.90 -6.48
N THR A 278 -17.26 -1.09 -5.45
CA THR A 278 -16.31 -0.74 -4.38
C THR A 278 -15.74 -1.97 -3.71
N THR A 279 -16.58 -2.95 -3.39
CA THR A 279 -16.14 -4.18 -2.71
C THR A 279 -15.25 -5.03 -3.61
N CYS A 280 -15.57 -5.12 -4.89
CA CYS A 280 -14.71 -5.81 -5.86
C CYS A 280 -13.37 -5.09 -6.04
N ILE A 281 -13.36 -3.75 -6.08
CA ILE A 281 -12.13 -2.96 -6.16
C ILE A 281 -11.27 -3.21 -4.91
N ARG A 282 -11.87 -3.25 -3.72
CA ARG A 282 -11.17 -3.61 -2.46
C ARG A 282 -10.52 -4.99 -2.57
N VAL A 283 -11.27 -6.00 -3.01
CA VAL A 283 -10.73 -7.36 -3.23
C VAL A 283 -9.57 -7.35 -4.23
N GLU A 284 -9.71 -6.62 -5.35
CA GLU A 284 -8.63 -6.47 -6.34
C GLU A 284 -7.37 -5.83 -5.71
N CYS A 285 -7.53 -4.84 -4.83
CA CYS A 285 -6.41 -4.23 -4.08
C CYS A 285 -5.76 -5.22 -3.12
N ASP A 286 -6.56 -5.95 -2.34
CA ASP A 286 -6.07 -6.93 -1.37
C ASP A 286 -5.24 -8.02 -2.07
N LEU A 287 -5.74 -8.52 -3.21
CA LEU A 287 -5.01 -9.48 -4.04
C LEU A 287 -3.72 -8.88 -4.63
N ALA A 288 -3.72 -7.60 -5.02
CA ALA A 288 -2.52 -6.93 -5.53
C ALA A 288 -1.45 -6.78 -4.43
N VAL A 289 -1.85 -6.43 -3.21
CA VAL A 289 -0.95 -6.36 -2.04
C VAL A 289 -0.36 -7.74 -1.74
N MET A 290 -1.18 -8.79 -1.71
CA MET A 290 -0.72 -10.16 -1.50
C MET A 290 0.28 -10.59 -2.59
N ALA A 291 -0.03 -10.33 -3.87
CA ALA A 291 0.85 -10.67 -4.99
C ALA A 291 2.17 -9.88 -4.94
N TYR A 292 2.12 -8.61 -4.55
CA TYR A 292 3.31 -7.80 -4.34
C TYR A 292 4.19 -8.39 -3.22
N ASN A 293 3.61 -8.68 -2.05
CA ASN A 293 4.34 -9.24 -0.91
C ASN A 293 4.95 -10.61 -1.25
N ALA A 294 4.24 -11.48 -1.97
CA ALA A 294 4.76 -12.77 -2.41
C ALA A 294 5.96 -12.63 -3.36
N ARG A 295 5.86 -11.75 -4.37
CA ARG A 295 7.00 -11.45 -5.26
C ARG A 295 8.17 -10.84 -4.49
N ARG A 296 7.87 -10.00 -3.49
CA ARG A 296 8.89 -9.36 -2.67
C ARG A 296 9.61 -10.36 -1.78
N TYR A 297 8.87 -11.28 -1.16
CA TYR A 297 9.39 -12.41 -0.41
C TYR A 297 10.35 -13.25 -1.27
N GLN A 298 9.93 -13.64 -2.48
CA GLN A 298 10.78 -14.40 -3.39
C GLN A 298 12.08 -13.63 -3.74
N ALA A 299 11.98 -12.33 -4.01
CA ALA A 299 13.15 -11.51 -4.28
C ALA A 299 14.12 -11.43 -3.07
N ILE A 300 13.60 -11.42 -1.84
CA ILE A 300 14.41 -11.48 -0.62
C ILE A 300 15.09 -12.85 -0.50
N LYS A 301 14.32 -13.94 -0.68
CA LYS A 301 14.85 -15.31 -0.66
C LYS A 301 15.98 -15.53 -1.67
N ASP A 302 15.85 -14.93 -2.85
CA ASP A 302 16.86 -15.02 -3.90
C ASP A 302 18.05 -14.05 -3.71
N GLY A 303 18.15 -13.37 -2.56
CA GLY A 303 19.23 -12.43 -2.26
C GLY A 303 19.20 -11.15 -3.11
N ARG A 304 18.12 -10.89 -3.86
CA ARG A 304 17.99 -9.74 -4.77
C ARG A 304 17.64 -8.43 -4.04
N THR A 305 17.97 -8.34 -2.75
CA THR A 305 17.65 -7.17 -1.92
C THR A 305 18.85 -6.36 -1.50
N VAL A 306 18.83 -5.11 -1.93
CA VAL A 306 19.74 -4.06 -1.47
C VAL A 306 19.16 -3.46 -0.19
N VAL A 307 19.71 -3.86 0.97
CA VAL A 307 19.65 -3.03 2.19
C VAL A 307 20.26 -1.68 1.81
N PRO A 308 19.58 -0.53 2.04
CA PRO A 308 20.03 0.74 1.48
C PRO A 308 21.43 1.11 1.97
N LYS A 309 22.33 1.50 1.03
CA LYS A 309 23.73 1.90 1.33
C LYS A 309 23.84 3.02 2.37
N THR A 310 22.82 3.86 2.51
CA THR A 310 22.76 4.94 3.52
C THR A 310 22.83 4.42 4.97
N TYR A 311 22.67 3.12 5.20
CA TYR A 311 22.86 2.47 6.50
C TYR A 311 24.25 1.80 6.68
N ARG A 312 25.14 1.81 5.67
CA ARG A 312 26.51 1.26 5.77
C ARG A 312 27.55 2.26 6.33
N GLY A 313 27.13 3.38 6.92
CA GLY A 313 28.05 4.45 7.35
C GLY A 313 28.75 5.22 6.21
N GLU A 314 28.75 4.70 4.99
CA GLU A 314 29.26 5.37 3.79
C GLU A 314 28.26 6.41 3.28
N THR A 315 28.25 7.56 3.95
CA THR A 315 27.86 8.79 3.25
C THR A 315 28.83 8.98 2.09
N ASN A 316 28.33 8.95 0.85
CA ASN A 316 29.08 9.42 -0.31
C ASN A 316 29.41 10.90 -0.09
N LYS A 317 30.54 11.20 0.57
CA LYS A 317 31.06 12.56 0.79
C LYS A 317 31.13 13.35 -0.52
N ALA A 318 31.35 12.67 -1.66
CA ALA A 318 31.39 13.28 -2.98
C ALA A 318 30.04 13.87 -3.46
N VAL A 319 28.89 13.30 -3.07
CA VAL A 319 27.56 13.78 -3.51
C VAL A 319 27.05 14.93 -2.62
N LEU A 320 27.43 14.94 -1.35
CA LEU A 320 27.10 16.02 -0.41
C LEU A 320 27.82 17.32 -0.76
N VAL A 321 29.09 17.23 -1.21
CA VAL A 321 29.89 18.41 -1.57
C VAL A 321 29.43 19.04 -2.90
N SER A 322 29.02 18.25 -3.89
CA SER A 322 28.51 18.79 -5.16
C SER A 322 27.09 19.36 -5.04
N GLY A 323 26.21 18.71 -4.25
CA GLY A 323 24.86 19.19 -4.00
C GLY A 323 24.80 20.47 -3.15
N GLN A 324 25.70 20.63 -2.19
CA GLN A 324 25.81 21.86 -1.39
C GLN A 324 26.30 23.06 -2.23
N LEU A 325 27.19 22.83 -3.20
CA LEU A 325 27.70 23.90 -4.07
C LEU A 325 26.64 24.40 -5.07
N GLU A 326 25.82 23.49 -5.60
CA GLU A 326 24.70 23.81 -6.52
C GLU A 326 23.55 24.54 -5.80
N VAL A 327 23.19 24.09 -4.59
CA VAL A 327 22.15 24.75 -3.77
C VAL A 327 22.59 26.15 -3.30
N ALA A 328 23.88 26.33 -2.98
CA ALA A 328 24.44 27.65 -2.64
C ALA A 328 24.50 28.61 -3.83
N LYS A 329 24.72 28.11 -5.06
CA LYS A 329 24.65 28.91 -6.28
C LYS A 329 23.21 29.29 -6.66
N ALA A 330 22.25 28.38 -6.50
CA ALA A 330 20.83 28.64 -6.75
C ALA A 330 20.24 29.68 -5.76
N ALA A 331 20.63 29.61 -4.48
CA ALA A 331 20.22 30.59 -3.46
C ALA A 331 20.77 32.00 -3.72
N LYS A 332 21.98 32.12 -4.30
CA LYS A 332 22.57 33.42 -4.71
C LYS A 332 21.96 34.00 -5.98
N ALA A 333 21.31 33.19 -6.82
CA ALA A 333 20.73 33.59 -8.10
C ALA A 333 19.22 33.88 -8.04
N GLY A 334 18.57 33.79 -6.87
CA GLY A 334 17.14 34.07 -6.71
C GLY A 334 16.20 33.02 -7.34
N TYR A 335 16.73 31.90 -7.82
CA TYR A 335 15.94 30.79 -8.38
C TYR A 335 15.74 29.71 -7.31
N PHE A 336 14.56 29.66 -6.71
CA PHE A 336 14.08 28.46 -6.02
C PHE A 336 13.30 27.58 -7.02
N PRO A 337 13.86 26.47 -7.54
CA PRO A 337 13.02 25.46 -8.15
C PRO A 337 12.33 24.69 -7.03
N LEU A 338 11.00 24.80 -6.94
CA LEU A 338 10.15 24.02 -6.02
C LEU A 338 10.04 22.52 -6.40
N THR A 339 11.09 21.94 -6.97
CA THR A 339 11.15 20.54 -7.39
C THR A 339 12.59 20.01 -7.33
N PRO A 340 12.87 18.83 -6.74
CA PRO A 340 14.03 18.06 -7.17
C PRO A 340 13.84 17.63 -8.63
N PRO A 341 14.92 17.42 -9.42
CA PRO A 341 14.80 16.90 -10.76
C PRO A 341 14.05 15.57 -10.71
N SER A 342 13.03 15.45 -11.55
CA SER A 342 12.31 14.19 -11.75
C SER A 342 13.33 13.09 -12.11
N PRO A 343 13.22 11.86 -11.58
CA PRO A 343 13.96 10.75 -12.16
C PRO A 343 13.25 10.34 -13.45
N ILE A 344 13.26 11.21 -14.45
CA ILE A 344 13.09 10.82 -15.85
C ILE A 344 14.47 10.33 -16.27
N TYR A 345 14.78 9.07 -15.96
CA TYR A 345 15.61 8.31 -16.89
C TYR A 345 14.71 7.89 -18.04
N SER A 346 14.50 8.83 -18.97
CA SER A 346 14.23 8.47 -20.35
C SER A 346 15.50 7.82 -20.90
N VAL A 347 15.70 6.53 -20.60
CA VAL A 347 16.56 5.73 -21.45
C VAL A 347 15.74 5.48 -22.71
N GLN A 348 16.06 6.25 -23.76
CA GLN A 348 15.74 5.86 -25.12
C GLN A 348 16.28 4.43 -25.31
N ILE A 349 15.39 3.44 -25.33
CA ILE A 349 15.70 2.14 -25.93
C ILE A 349 15.64 2.40 -27.44
N GLY A 350 16.74 2.88 -27.97
CA GLY A 350 16.96 3.11 -29.39
C GLY A 350 18.46 3.03 -29.64
N ALA A 351 18.86 2.02 -30.40
CA ALA A 351 20.24 1.66 -30.79
C ALA A 351 21.07 0.92 -29.74
N LEU A 352 20.93 -0.42 -29.72
CA LEU A 352 22.04 -1.40 -29.70
C LEU A 352 21.45 -2.81 -29.85
N VAL A 353 20.86 -3.06 -31.02
CA VAL A 353 20.73 -4.40 -31.61
C VAL A 353 21.41 -4.29 -32.97
N ASN A 354 22.73 -4.41 -32.94
CA ASN A 354 23.62 -4.80 -34.05
C ASN A 354 25.04 -4.81 -33.51
N LEU A 355 25.42 -5.93 -32.89
CA LEU A 355 26.69 -6.65 -32.99
C LEU A 355 26.69 -7.81 -32.00
#